data_AF-A0A3N5G4W3-F1
#
_entry.id   AF-A0A3N5G4W3-F1
#
_cell.length_a   1.000
_cell.length_b   1.000
_cell.length_c   1.000
_cell.angle_alpha   90.00
_cell.angle_beta   90.00
_cell.angle_gamma   90.00
#
_symmetry.space_group_name_H-M   'P 1'
#
loop_
_entity.id
_entity.type
_entity.pdbx_description
1 polymer ?
#
loop_
_entity_poly.entity_id
_entity_poly.type
_entity_poly.pdbx_seq_one_letter_code
_entity_poly.pdbx_strand_id
1 'polypeptide(L)'
;MAPHSVVINSTGMGKDTPGSPITWDGKFPLDAITWEFNYRGELDFMHQALAQVQPRQVKVEDGWVYFIHGWTQVVAQVLHFDLTPGLFAQLEKAAANTRG
;
A
#
# COMPACT_ATOMS: atom_id res chain seq x y z
N MET A 1 7.86 19.90 0.10
CA MET A 1 6.82 19.43 1.06
C MET A 1 7.39 19.45 2.46
N ALA A 2 6.55 19.65 3.47
CA ALA A 2 6.99 19.69 4.87
C ALA A 2 7.41 18.28 5.36
N PRO A 3 8.36 18.17 6.32
CA PRO A 3 8.61 16.92 7.03
C PRO A 3 7.33 16.33 7.65
N HIS A 4 7.33 15.02 7.94
CA HIS A 4 6.18 14.31 8.53
C HIS A 4 4.88 14.37 7.72
N SER A 5 4.98 14.61 6.40
CA SER A 5 3.81 14.59 5.51
C SER A 5 3.46 13.17 5.09
N VAL A 6 2.19 12.96 4.75
CA VAL A 6 1.72 11.74 4.08
C VAL A 6 1.70 11.98 2.57
N VAL A 7 2.31 11.07 1.80
CA VAL A 7 2.35 11.11 0.33
C VAL A 7 1.77 9.80 -0.20
N ILE A 8 0.75 9.87 -1.05
CA ILE A 8 0.00 8.69 -1.49
C ILE A 8 0.05 8.62 -3.02
N ASN A 9 0.43 7.46 -3.59
CA ASN A 9 0.11 7.14 -4.97
C ASN A 9 -1.32 6.60 -5.01
N SER A 10 -2.28 7.45 -5.37
CA SER A 10 -3.69 7.07 -5.56
C SER A 10 -4.10 7.02 -7.04
N THR A 11 -3.13 6.79 -7.93
CA THR A 11 -3.34 6.64 -9.37
C THR A 11 -3.30 5.16 -9.77
N GLY A 12 -3.66 4.85 -11.01
CA GLY A 12 -3.44 3.51 -11.58
C GLY A 12 -1.99 3.25 -12.01
N MET A 13 -1.06 4.20 -11.87
CA MET A 13 0.35 3.99 -12.24
C MET A 13 1.03 3.04 -11.26
N GLY A 14 1.77 2.08 -11.79
CA GLY A 14 2.38 0.97 -11.05
C GLY A 14 1.51 -0.29 -11.00
N LYS A 15 0.23 -0.20 -11.41
CA LYS A 15 -0.74 -1.31 -11.41
C LYS A 15 -1.42 -1.54 -12.76
N ASP A 16 -2.05 -0.48 -13.28
CA ASP A 16 -2.85 -0.48 -14.51
C ASP A 16 -2.08 0.20 -15.65
N THR A 17 -1.23 1.18 -15.33
CA THR A 17 -0.25 1.78 -16.26
C THR A 17 1.15 1.60 -15.70
N PRO A 18 2.18 1.25 -16.49
CA PRO A 18 3.56 1.13 -15.99
C PRO A 18 4.10 2.43 -15.41
N GLY A 19 5.10 2.33 -14.52
CA GLY A 19 5.80 3.48 -13.97
C GLY A 19 5.24 3.99 -12.64
N SER A 20 5.61 5.23 -12.31
CA SER A 20 5.25 5.94 -11.09
C SER A 20 4.77 7.36 -11.44
N PRO A 21 3.87 7.96 -10.64
CA PRO A 21 3.50 9.38 -10.78
C PRO A 21 4.66 10.34 -10.51
N ILE A 22 5.79 9.85 -10.00
CA ILE A 22 7.03 10.62 -9.82
C ILE A 22 8.22 9.92 -10.49
N THR A 23 9.23 10.70 -10.84
CA THR A 23 10.50 10.17 -11.35
C THR A 23 11.38 9.67 -10.21
N TRP A 24 12.45 8.94 -10.54
CA TRP A 24 13.48 8.52 -9.59
C TRP A 24 14.25 9.68 -8.94
N ASP A 25 14.20 10.88 -9.51
CA ASP A 25 14.74 12.10 -8.89
C ASP A 25 13.81 12.70 -7.82
N GLY A 26 12.58 12.18 -7.69
CA GLY A 26 11.61 12.60 -6.71
C GLY A 26 12.07 12.32 -5.29
N LYS A 27 12.03 13.36 -4.43
CA LYS A 27 12.40 13.24 -3.01
C LYS A 27 11.15 13.24 -2.14
N PHE A 28 10.94 12.16 -1.41
CA PHE A 28 9.93 12.15 -0.36
C PHE A 28 10.31 13.14 0.75
N PRO A 29 9.37 13.67 1.54
CA PRO A 29 9.70 14.53 2.68
C PRO A 29 10.46 13.77 3.77
N LEU A 30 11.15 14.48 4.66
CA LEU A 30 11.82 13.83 5.80
C LEU A 30 10.76 13.26 6.74
N ASP A 31 11.01 12.07 7.28
CA ASP A 31 10.12 11.40 8.23
C ASP A 31 8.69 11.21 7.70
N ALA A 32 8.57 11.11 6.38
CA ALA A 32 7.28 10.99 5.69
C ALA A 32 6.70 9.58 5.82
N ILE A 33 5.38 9.51 5.71
CA ILE A 33 4.68 8.26 5.41
C ILE A 33 4.35 8.27 3.92
N THR A 34 4.86 7.29 3.19
CA THR A 34 4.58 7.09 1.78
C THR A 34 3.70 5.87 1.61
N TRP A 35 2.57 6.02 0.97
CA TRP A 35 1.62 4.93 0.77
C TRP A 35 1.45 4.66 -0.71
N GLU A 36 1.85 3.46 -1.14
CA GLU A 36 1.44 2.91 -2.42
C GLU A 36 0.04 2.32 -2.26
N PHE A 37 -0.99 2.97 -2.79
CA PHE A 37 -2.37 2.49 -2.65
C PHE A 37 -2.63 1.26 -3.53
N ASN A 38 -1.83 1.08 -4.59
CA ASN A 38 -1.86 -0.13 -5.39
C ASN A 38 -1.32 -1.33 -4.61
N TYR A 39 -1.71 -2.53 -5.04
CA TYR A 39 -1.44 -3.78 -4.30
C TYR A 39 -0.91 -4.91 -5.20
N ARG A 40 -0.75 -4.65 -6.50
CA ARG A 40 -0.22 -5.57 -7.52
C ARG A 40 0.44 -4.77 -8.65
N GLY A 41 1.30 -5.43 -9.43
CA GLY A 41 2.02 -4.82 -10.56
C GLY A 41 3.45 -4.43 -10.18
N GLU A 42 4.03 -3.50 -10.94
CA GLU A 42 5.43 -3.08 -10.79
C GLU A 42 5.66 -2.21 -9.54
N LEU A 43 4.65 -1.46 -9.09
CA LEU A 43 4.68 -0.67 -7.85
C LEU A 43 5.92 0.26 -7.72
N ASP A 44 6.35 0.87 -8.83
CA ASP A 44 7.59 1.68 -8.88
C ASP A 44 7.66 2.81 -7.85
N PHE A 45 6.51 3.42 -7.50
CA PHE A 45 6.46 4.44 -6.45
C PHE A 45 6.83 3.87 -5.07
N MET A 46 6.43 2.63 -4.77
CA MET A 46 6.85 1.91 -3.56
C MET A 46 8.36 1.65 -3.59
N HIS A 47 8.92 1.21 -4.72
CA HIS A 47 10.36 1.00 -4.87
C HIS A 47 11.16 2.30 -4.69
N GLN A 48 10.66 3.41 -5.25
CA GLN A 48 11.25 4.74 -5.06
C GLN A 48 11.22 5.18 -3.59
N ALA A 49 10.16 4.86 -2.85
CA ALA A 49 10.05 5.15 -1.43
C ALA A 49 10.96 4.27 -0.58
N LEU A 50 11.03 2.97 -0.88
CA LEU A 50 11.92 2.01 -0.22
C LEU A 50 13.40 2.42 -0.35
N ALA A 51 13.80 2.92 -1.51
CA ALA A 51 15.15 3.46 -1.74
C ALA A 51 15.47 4.68 -0.85
N GLN A 52 14.47 5.33 -0.27
CA GLN A 52 14.61 6.53 0.55
C GLN A 52 14.35 6.30 2.04
N VAL A 53 14.08 5.07 2.48
CA VAL A 53 13.85 4.73 3.91
C VAL A 53 15.01 5.18 4.79
N GLN A 54 16.22 4.73 4.50
CA GLN A 54 17.41 5.08 5.30
C GLN A 54 17.80 6.56 5.21
N PRO A 55 18.00 7.15 4.00
CA PRO A 55 18.50 8.52 3.91
C PRO A 55 17.49 9.59 4.37
N ARG A 56 16.19 9.25 4.47
CA ARG A 56 15.13 10.23 4.73
C ARG A 56 14.13 9.83 5.82
N GLN A 57 14.34 8.70 6.49
CA GLN A 57 13.44 8.16 7.52
C GLN A 57 12.01 7.95 7.00
N VAL A 58 11.88 7.54 5.74
CA VAL A 58 10.57 7.29 5.13
C VAL A 58 9.97 6.01 5.69
N LYS A 59 8.70 6.07 6.11
CA LYS A 59 7.88 4.89 6.40
C LYS A 59 7.08 4.53 5.14
N VAL A 60 7.22 3.30 4.67
CA VAL A 60 6.49 2.80 3.49
C VAL A 60 5.28 1.97 3.94
N GLU A 61 4.11 2.33 3.43
CA GLU A 61 2.85 1.60 3.61
C GLU A 61 2.45 0.94 2.29
N ASP A 62 2.04 -0.32 2.39
CA ASP A 62 1.67 -1.19 1.26
C ASP A 62 0.15 -1.30 1.13
N GLY A 63 -0.38 -1.08 -0.08
CA GLY A 63 -1.80 -1.15 -0.38
C GLY A 63 -2.42 -2.54 -0.22
N TRP A 64 -1.61 -3.61 -0.15
CA TRP A 64 -2.10 -4.99 0.02
C TRP A 64 -2.97 -5.16 1.25
N VAL A 65 -2.54 -4.64 2.41
CA VAL A 65 -3.28 -4.77 3.66
C VAL A 65 -4.64 -4.07 3.55
N TYR A 66 -4.65 -2.86 2.97
CA TYR A 66 -5.89 -2.12 2.74
C TYR A 66 -6.82 -2.85 1.75
N PHE A 67 -6.29 -3.45 0.69
CA PHE A 67 -7.06 -4.26 -0.26
C PHE A 67 -7.78 -5.42 0.44
N ILE A 68 -7.08 -6.16 1.31
CA ILE A 68 -7.67 -7.26 2.09
C ILE A 68 -8.72 -6.74 3.06
N HIS A 69 -8.45 -5.64 3.78
CA HIS A 69 -9.44 -5.01 4.64
C HIS A 69 -10.71 -4.63 3.87
N GLY A 70 -10.58 -3.97 2.72
CA GLY A 70 -11.74 -3.54 1.92
C GLY A 70 -12.60 -4.70 1.45
N TRP A 71 -11.98 -5.74 0.89
CA TRP A 71 -12.72 -6.90 0.36
C TRP A 71 -13.35 -7.76 1.45
N THR A 72 -12.64 -8.01 2.55
CA THR A 72 -13.18 -8.84 3.64
C THR A 72 -14.38 -8.19 4.30
N GLN A 73 -14.41 -6.86 4.44
CA GLN A 73 -15.56 -6.10 4.97
C GLN A 73 -16.79 -6.26 4.06
N VAL A 74 -16.63 -6.15 2.73
CA VAL A 74 -17.73 -6.36 1.78
C VAL A 74 -18.22 -7.81 1.81
N VAL A 75 -17.31 -8.78 1.86
CA VAL A 75 -17.66 -10.20 1.96
C VAL A 75 -18.47 -10.49 3.23
N ALA A 76 -18.05 -9.93 4.37
CA ALA A 76 -18.78 -10.05 5.63
C ALA A 76 -20.20 -9.45 5.54
N GLN A 77 -20.33 -8.30 4.88
CA GLN A 77 -21.62 -7.66 4.67
C GLN A 77 -22.55 -8.48 3.76
N VAL A 78 -22.03 -9.04 2.67
CA VAL A 78 -22.82 -9.82 1.69
C VAL A 78 -23.21 -11.19 2.24
N LEU A 79 -22.33 -11.83 3.01
CA LEU A 79 -22.54 -13.17 3.56
C LEU A 79 -23.12 -13.15 4.98
N HIS A 80 -23.36 -11.97 5.55
CA HIS A 80 -23.97 -11.77 6.86
C HIS A 80 -23.26 -12.50 8.02
N PHE A 81 -21.94 -12.36 8.11
CA PHE A 81 -21.16 -12.86 9.26
C PHE A 81 -20.34 -11.75 9.92
N ASP A 82 -19.99 -11.96 11.19
CA ASP A 82 -19.16 -11.03 11.95
C ASP A 82 -17.67 -11.20 11.60
N LEU A 83 -17.08 -10.17 10.99
CA LEU A 83 -15.65 -10.12 10.72
C LEU A 83 -14.86 -9.70 11.97
N THR A 84 -14.61 -10.65 12.87
CA THR A 84 -13.81 -10.41 14.07
C THR A 84 -12.33 -10.16 13.74
N PRO A 85 -11.55 -9.48 14.60
CA PRO A 85 -10.12 -9.29 14.39
C PRO A 85 -9.34 -10.60 14.20
N GLY A 86 -9.72 -11.65 14.94
CA GLY A 86 -9.10 -12.98 14.82
C GLY A 86 -9.40 -13.65 13.48
N LEU A 87 -10.63 -13.53 12.98
CA LEU A 87 -11.01 -14.03 11.67
C LEU A 87 -10.31 -13.24 10.55
N PHE A 88 -10.25 -11.91 10.67
CA PHE A 88 -9.53 -11.07 9.71
C PHE A 88 -8.06 -11.49 9.58
N ALA A 89 -7.35 -11.68 10.69
CA ALA A 89 -5.95 -12.12 10.67
C ALA A 89 -5.77 -13.49 9.98
N GLN A 90 -6.74 -14.38 10.10
CA GLN A 90 -6.73 -15.66 9.38
C GLN A 90 -6.91 -15.47 7.86
N LEU A 91 -7.84 -14.60 7.45
CA LEU A 91 -8.09 -14.28 6.05
C LEU A 91 -6.88 -13.58 5.40
N GLU A 92 -6.28 -12.63 6.10
CA GLU A 92 -5.06 -11.95 5.67
C GLU A 92 -3.91 -12.94 5.47
N LYS A 93 -3.68 -13.83 6.44
CA LYS A 93 -2.65 -14.87 6.34
C LYS A 93 -2.90 -15.82 5.17
N ALA A 94 -4.16 -16.20 4.93
CA ALA A 94 -4.50 -17.07 3.81
C ALA A 94 -4.24 -16.38 2.46
N ALA A 95 -4.56 -15.08 2.34
CA ALA A 95 -4.36 -14.30 1.13
C ALA A 95 -2.87 -13.97 0.85
N ALA A 96 -2.03 -13.88 1.88
CA ALA A 96 -0.61 -13.54 1.72
C ALA A 96 0.13 -14.46 0.73
N ASN A 97 -0.26 -15.74 0.64
CA ASN A 97 0.35 -16.72 -0.26
C ASN A 97 -0.12 -16.62 -1.71
N THR A 98 -1.12 -15.77 -2.00
CA THR A 98 -1.64 -15.57 -3.36
C THR A 98 -1.17 -14.27 -3.98
N ARG A 99 -0.31 -13.51 -3.28
CA ARG A 99 0.28 -12.28 -3.81
C ARG A 99 1.26 -12.64 -4.91
N GLY A 100 0.90 -12.29 -6.14
CA GLY A 100 1.74 -12.40 -7.35
C GLY A 100 2.51 -11.13 -7.64
#